data_AF-A0A4Y2C7W9-F1
#
_entry.id   AF-A0A4Y2C7W9-F1
#
_cell.length_a   1.000
_cell.length_b   1.000
_cell.length_c   1.000
_cell.angle_alpha   90.00
_cell.angle_beta   90.00
_cell.angle_gamma   90.00
#
_symmetry.space_group_name_H-M   'P 1'
#
loop_
_entity.id
_entity.type
_entity.pdbx_description
1 polymer ?
#
loop_
_entity_poly.entity_id
_entity_poly.type
_entity_poly.pdbx_seq_one_letter_code
_entity_poly.pdbx_strand_id
1 'polypeptide(L)'
;MCGVFRMGYRLAFDRDIAQEYFLSLLMSSFYCLSVQLLIMIPAVSTNEKYHQLGQCLSHRIPQQDKDLEFEFKKYFNKGSCLTLWKIYTLDRSLIITSLGTLLTYGILIGNLGSDQ
;
A
#
# COMPACT_ATOMS: atom_id res chain seq x y z
N MET A 1 -0.25 7.93 3.44
CA MET A 1 0.89 8.56 2.73
C MET A 1 0.95 10.07 2.88
N CYS A 2 -0.14 10.84 2.68
CA CYS A 2 -0.09 12.31 2.81
C CYS A 2 0.49 12.80 4.14
N GLY A 3 0.22 12.11 5.27
CA GLY A 3 0.82 12.45 6.56
C GLY A 3 2.34 12.31 6.58
N VAL A 4 2.86 11.19 6.08
CA VAL A 4 4.31 10.94 5.97
C VAL A 4 4.97 11.98 5.06
N PHE A 5 4.33 12.27 3.93
CA PHE A 5 4.82 13.29 2.99
C PHE A 5 4.87 14.68 3.62
N ARG A 6 3.83 15.09 4.34
CA ARG A 6 3.77 16.38 5.04
C ARG A 6 4.86 16.51 6.10
N MET A 7 5.14 15.42 6.84
CA MET A 7 6.22 15.42 7.83
C MET A 7 7.60 15.44 7.16
N GLY A 8 7.81 14.65 6.09
CA GLY A 8 9.05 14.67 5.32
C GLY A 8 9.32 16.04 4.70
N TYR A 9 8.29 16.71 4.18
CA TYR A 9 8.39 18.08 3.67
C TYR A 9 8.81 19.07 4.77
N ARG A 10 8.15 19.05 5.94
CA ARG A 10 8.54 19.91 7.06
C ARG A 10 9.98 19.66 7.50
N LEU A 11 10.39 18.39 7.57
CA LEU A 11 11.76 18.02 7.93
C LEU A 11 12.81 18.58 6.96
N ALA A 12 12.49 18.66 5.66
CA ALA A 12 13.43 19.06 4.62
C ALA A 12 13.52 20.59 4.40
N PHE A 13 12.42 21.33 4.61
CA PHE A 13 12.34 22.75 4.22
C PHE A 13 12.23 23.74 5.38
N ASP A 14 11.90 23.27 6.58
CA ASP A 14 11.73 24.15 7.73
C ASP A 14 13.09 24.37 8.41
N ARG A 15 13.69 25.55 8.16
CA ARG A 15 15.05 25.91 8.59
C ARG A 15 15.14 26.32 10.07
N ASP A 16 14.01 26.59 10.74
CA ASP A 16 13.93 27.06 12.13
C ASP A 16 13.49 25.96 13.13
N ILE A 17 13.66 24.69 12.75
CA ILE A 17 13.30 23.57 13.64
C ILE A 17 14.34 23.44 14.77
N ALA A 18 13.90 23.66 16.02
CA ALA A 18 14.67 23.29 17.20
C ALA A 18 14.98 21.78 17.23
N GLN A 19 16.18 21.41 17.68
CA GLN A 19 16.68 20.02 17.67
C GLN A 19 15.72 19.01 18.32
N GLU A 20 14.99 19.39 19.36
CA GLU A 20 13.99 18.52 20.02
C GLU A 20 12.76 18.27 19.14
N TYR A 21 12.33 19.26 18.35
CA TYR A 21 11.24 19.11 17.39
C TYR A 21 11.64 18.23 16.21
N PHE A 22 12.90 18.27 15.79
CA PHE A 22 13.41 17.42 14.70
C PHE A 22 13.28 15.93 15.04
N LEU A 23 13.73 15.51 16.23
CA LEU A 23 13.61 14.13 16.69
C LEU A 23 12.15 13.71 16.82
N SER A 24 11.29 14.57 17.38
CA SER A 24 9.86 14.33 17.47
C SER A 24 9.23 14.13 16.09
N LEU A 25 9.61 14.93 15.09
CA LEU A 25 9.11 14.84 13.73
C LEU A 25 9.53 13.54 13.04
N LEU A 26 10.80 13.13 13.22
CA LEU A 26 11.30 11.85 12.71
C LEU A 26 10.54 10.67 13.32
N MET A 27 10.40 10.64 14.65
CA MET A 27 9.68 9.57 15.35
C MET A 27 8.21 9.51 14.93
N SER A 28 7.57 10.66 14.75
CA SER A 28 6.20 10.76 14.22
C SER A 28 6.10 10.21 12.79
N SER A 29 7.05 10.55 11.92
CA SER A 29 7.11 10.06 10.55
C SER A 29 7.27 8.53 10.50
N PHE A 30 8.21 7.97 11.27
CA PHE A 30 8.39 6.53 11.41
C PHE A 30 7.15 5.84 11.97
N TYR A 31 6.51 6.43 12.98
CA TYR A 31 5.27 5.90 13.54
C TYR A 31 4.15 5.84 12.48
N CYS A 32 3.92 6.94 11.74
CA CYS A 32 2.90 6.97 10.69
C CYS A 32 3.18 5.96 9.57
N LEU A 33 4.44 5.83 9.14
CA LEU A 33 4.85 4.81 8.18
C LEU A 33 4.59 3.40 8.71
N SER A 34 4.94 3.15 9.97
CA SER A 34 4.79 1.84 10.60
C SER A 34 3.32 1.43 10.71
N VAL A 35 2.45 2.33 11.19
CA VAL A 35 1.00 2.10 11.25
C VAL A 35 0.43 1.82 9.86
N GLN A 36 0.89 2.55 8.84
CA GLN A 36 0.42 2.35 7.49
C GLN A 36 0.83 0.99 6.92
N LEU A 37 2.09 0.59 7.13
CA LEU A 37 2.57 -0.74 6.74
C LEU A 37 1.84 -1.85 7.51
N LEU A 38 1.57 -1.64 8.80
CA LEU A 38 0.83 -2.57 9.65
C LEU A 38 -0.58 -2.84 9.11
N ILE A 39 -1.22 -1.86 8.46
CA ILE A 39 -2.54 -2.06 7.84
C ILE A 39 -2.40 -2.71 6.46
N MET A 40 -1.45 -2.26 5.64
CA MET A 40 -1.30 -2.72 4.26
C MET A 40 -0.80 -4.16 4.16
N ILE A 41 0.21 -4.55 4.94
CA ILE A 41 0.83 -5.89 4.88
C ILE A 41 -0.17 -7.03 5.11
N PRO A 42 -0.95 -7.07 6.22
CA PRO A 42 -1.90 -8.14 6.45
C PRO A 42 -3.05 -8.14 5.43
N ALA A 43 -3.45 -6.97 4.94
CA ALA A 43 -4.49 -6.88 3.91
C ALA A 43 -4.01 -7.47 2.57
N VAL A 44 -2.78 -7.17 2.16
CA VAL A 44 -2.15 -7.77 0.98
C VAL A 44 -1.97 -9.27 1.16
N SER A 45 -1.48 -9.72 2.32
CA SER A 45 -1.30 -11.15 2.63
C SER A 45 -2.62 -11.93 2.57
N THR A 46 -3.70 -11.34 3.10
CA THR A 46 -5.04 -11.94 3.05
C THR A 46 -5.56 -12.04 1.62
N ASN A 47 -5.37 -10.99 0.80
CA ASN A 47 -5.76 -11.00 -0.60
C ASN A 47 -4.96 -12.02 -1.43
N GLU A 48 -3.67 -12.16 -1.16
CA GLU A 48 -2.82 -13.13 -1.85
C GLU A 48 -3.25 -14.57 -1.53
N LYS A 49 -3.50 -14.87 -0.25
CA LYS A 49 -4.03 -16.17 0.17
C LYS A 49 -5.41 -16.45 -0.41
N TYR A 50 -6.28 -15.44 -0.52
CA TYR A 50 -7.59 -15.58 -1.15
C TYR A 50 -7.44 -15.95 -2.63
N HIS A 51 -6.57 -15.27 -3.37
CA HIS A 51 -6.28 -15.61 -4.77
C HIS A 51 -5.68 -17.02 -4.93
N GLN A 52 -4.74 -17.40 -4.07
CA GLN A 52 -4.15 -18.74 -4.07
C GLN A 52 -5.17 -19.82 -3.77
N LEU A 53 -6.07 -19.60 -2.80
CA LEU A 53 -7.18 -20.51 -2.52
C LEU A 53 -8.10 -20.67 -3.73
N GLY A 54 -8.41 -19.58 -4.44
CA GLY A 54 -9.17 -19.63 -5.68
C GLY A 54 -8.51 -20.47 -6.76
N GLN A 55 -7.19 -20.33 -6.95
CA GLN A 55 -6.43 -21.12 -7.91
C GLN A 55 -6.36 -22.60 -7.52
N CYS A 56 -6.06 -22.91 -6.26
CA CYS A 56 -6.00 -24.28 -5.77
C CYS A 56 -7.36 -24.99 -5.85
N LEU A 57 -8.45 -24.31 -5.48
CA LEU A 57 -9.80 -24.86 -5.61
C LEU A 57 -10.17 -25.05 -7.07
N SER A 58 -9.87 -24.08 -7.94
CA SER A 58 -10.12 -24.20 -9.39
C SER A 58 -9.34 -25.36 -10.02
N HIS A 59 -8.12 -25.65 -9.54
CA HIS A 59 -7.31 -26.76 -10.03
C HIS A 59 -7.74 -28.14 -9.49
N ARG A 60 -8.40 -28.15 -8.31
CA ARG A 60 -8.87 -29.38 -7.65
C ARG A 60 -10.26 -29.82 -8.10
N ILE A 61 -11.03 -28.94 -8.73
CA ILE A 61 -12.31 -29.27 -9.34
C ILE A 61 -12.02 -30.16 -10.57
N PRO A 62 -12.64 -31.36 -10.66
CA PRO A 62 -12.49 -32.20 -11.83
C PRO A 62 -13.01 -31.45 -13.07
N GLN A 63 -12.21 -31.37 -14.12
CA GLN A 63 -12.50 -30.68 -15.40
C GLN A 63 -13.79 -31.12 -16.11
N GLN A 64 -14.51 -32.11 -15.59
CA GLN A 64 -15.75 -32.62 -16.14
C GLN A 64 -16.96 -31.71 -15.88
N ASP A 65 -16.90 -30.81 -14.90
CA ASP A 65 -18.05 -30.00 -14.51
C ASP A 65 -17.81 -28.50 -14.80
N LYS A 66 -18.00 -28.13 -16.08
CA LYS A 66 -17.76 -26.77 -16.59
C LYS A 66 -18.66 -25.72 -15.93
N ASP A 67 -19.85 -26.13 -15.50
CA ASP A 67 -20.80 -25.24 -14.81
C ASP A 67 -20.29 -24.90 -13.40
N LEU A 68 -19.73 -25.89 -12.69
CA LEU A 68 -19.10 -25.71 -11.38
C LEU A 68 -17.83 -24.84 -11.46
N GLU A 69 -17.00 -25.03 -12.48
CA GLU A 69 -15.83 -24.17 -12.72
C GLU A 69 -16.25 -22.72 -13.00
N PHE A 70 -17.33 -22.52 -13.78
CA PHE A 70 -17.85 -21.21 -14.11
C PHE A 70 -18.46 -20.50 -12.89
N GLU A 71 -19.22 -21.21 -12.06
CA GLU A 71 -19.74 -20.67 -10.79
C GLU A 71 -18.62 -20.28 -9.84
N PHE A 72 -17.60 -21.14 -9.66
CA PHE A 72 -16.45 -20.83 -8.81
C PHE A 72 -15.68 -19.61 -9.31
N LYS A 73 -15.41 -19.56 -10.61
CA LYS A 73 -14.75 -18.41 -11.24
C LYS A 73 -15.60 -17.16 -11.04
N LYS A 74 -16.92 -17.22 -11.21
CA LYS A 74 -17.83 -16.11 -10.95
C LYS A 74 -17.82 -15.67 -9.48
N TYR A 75 -17.70 -16.61 -8.54
CA TYR A 75 -17.66 -16.34 -7.09
C TYR A 75 -16.35 -15.66 -6.67
N PHE A 76 -15.21 -16.20 -7.11
CA PHE A 76 -13.89 -15.61 -6.84
C PHE A 76 -13.67 -14.29 -7.59
N ASN A 77 -14.17 -14.18 -8.82
CA ASN A 77 -14.12 -12.95 -9.61
C ASN A 77 -15.13 -11.89 -9.11
N LYS A 78 -16.08 -12.26 -8.24
CA LYS A 78 -16.99 -11.32 -7.56
C LYS A 78 -16.35 -10.53 -6.43
N GLY A 79 -15.06 -10.75 -6.14
CA GLY A 79 -14.24 -9.74 -5.50
C GLY A 79 -14.41 -9.63 -3.99
N SER A 80 -14.30 -10.74 -3.27
CA SER A 80 -14.07 -10.72 -1.81
C SER A 80 -12.63 -10.34 -1.45
N CYS A 81 -11.94 -9.59 -2.30
CA CYS A 81 -10.64 -9.01 -1.98
C CYS A 81 -10.86 -7.79 -1.10
N LEU A 82 -10.02 -7.63 -0.08
CA LEU A 82 -9.94 -6.41 0.70
C LEU A 82 -9.56 -5.27 -0.25
N THR A 83 -10.50 -4.35 -0.42
CA THR A 83 -10.31 -3.14 -1.21
C THR A 83 -10.26 -1.95 -0.28
N LEU A 84 -9.36 -1.01 -0.56
CA LEU A 84 -9.41 0.30 0.06
C LEU A 84 -10.50 1.11 -0.66
N TRP A 85 -11.58 1.41 0.06
CA TRP A 85 -12.67 2.26 -0.45
C TRP A 85 -13.28 1.78 -1.80
N LYS A 86 -13.21 0.47 -2.11
CA LYS A 86 -13.68 -0.14 -3.38
C LYS A 86 -12.91 0.30 -4.65
N ILE A 87 -12.00 1.27 -4.55
CA ILE A 87 -11.27 1.86 -5.67
C ILE A 87 -9.92 1.16 -5.90
N TYR A 88 -9.27 0.71 -4.82
CA TYR A 88 -7.98 0.05 -4.90
C TYR A 88 -8.05 -1.35 -4.31
N THR A 89 -7.69 -2.36 -5.09
CA THR A 89 -7.35 -3.69 -4.57
C THR A 89 -6.05 -3.58 -3.78
N LEU A 90 -6.04 -4.08 -2.54
CA LEU A 90 -4.82 -4.10 -1.74
C LEU A 90 -3.89 -5.20 -2.26
N ASP A 91 -2.93 -4.80 -3.09
CA ASP A 91 -1.91 -5.66 -3.68
C ASP A 91 -0.50 -5.17 -3.31
N ARG A 92 0.52 -6.01 -3.59
CA ARG A 92 1.92 -5.65 -3.37
C ARG A 92 2.32 -4.43 -4.20
N SER A 93 1.74 -4.29 -5.40
CA SER A 93 2.00 -3.17 -6.31
C SER A 93 1.59 -1.82 -5.71
N LEU A 94 0.47 -1.76 -4.97
CA LEU A 94 0.04 -0.54 -4.29
C LEU A 94 1.06 -0.08 -3.23
N ILE A 95 1.63 -1.02 -2.45
CA ILE A 95 2.67 -0.68 -1.47
C ILE A 95 3.90 -0.12 -2.18
N ILE A 96 4.38 -0.81 -3.21
CA ILE A 96 5.56 -0.39 -3.99
C ILE A 96 5.32 0.97 -4.64
N THR A 97 4.16 1.18 -5.26
CA THR A 97 3.78 2.46 -5.89
C THR A 97 3.69 3.57 -4.86
N SER A 98 3.16 3.30 -3.67
CA SER A 98 3.07 4.29 -2.59
C SER A 98 4.44 4.71 -2.05
N LEU A 99 5.41 3.80 -1.99
CA LEU A 99 6.80 4.12 -1.64
C LEU A 99 7.52 4.83 -2.78
N GLY A 100 7.33 4.39 -4.02
CA GLY A 100 7.92 5.00 -5.21
C GLY A 100 7.45 6.43 -5.42
N THR A 101 6.16 6.71 -5.23
CA THR A 101 5.62 8.07 -5.28
C THR A 101 6.19 8.94 -4.16
N LEU A 102 6.29 8.43 -2.93
CA LEU A 102 6.92 9.16 -1.82
C LEU A 102 8.36 9.56 -2.15
N LEU A 103 9.15 8.63 -2.70
CA LEU A 103 10.55 8.87 -3.09
C LEU A 103 10.65 9.83 -4.28
N THR A 104 9.83 9.64 -5.31
CA THR A 104 9.81 10.49 -6.51
C THR A 104 9.46 11.92 -6.16
N TYR A 105 8.40 12.13 -5.37
CA TYR A 105 8.04 13.47 -4.91
C TYR A 105 9.08 14.05 -3.95
N GLY A 106 9.72 13.23 -3.11
CA GLY A 106 10.83 13.66 -2.27
C GLY A 106 12.02 14.19 -3.08
N ILE A 107 12.43 13.49 -4.14
CA ILE A 107 13.50 13.92 -5.05
C ILE A 107 13.09 15.19 -5.80
N LEU A 108 11.87 15.22 -6.35
CA LEU A 108 11.38 16.36 -7.12
C LEU A 108 11.40 17.65 -6.28
N ILE A 109 10.94 17.54 -5.04
CA ILE A 109 10.91 18.66 -4.10
C ILE A 109 12.32 19.04 -3.64
N GLY A 110 13.18 18.06 -3.35
CA GLY A 110 14.59 18.31 -2.96
C GLY A 110 15.35 19.07 -4.04
N ASN A 111 15.14 18.71 -5.32
CA ASN A 111 15.74 19.43 -6.44
C ASN A 111 15.13 20.82 -6.62
N LEU A 112 13.80 20.98 -6.54
CA LEU A 112 13.15 22.28 -6.72
C LEU A 112 13.56 23.32 -5.67
N GLY A 113 13.74 22.90 -4.41
CA GLY A 113 14.09 23.82 -3.34
C GLY A 113 15.57 24.19 -3.26
N SER A 114 16.41 23.66 -4.15
CA SER A 114 17.82 24.03 -4.27
C SER A 114 18.03 25.31 -5.11
N ASP A 115 17.02 25.71 -5.88
CA ASP A 115 17.04 26.88 -6.77
C ASP A 115 16.44 28.15 -6.11
N GLN A 116 16.27 28.16 -4.78
CA GLN A 116 15.69 29.27 -4.00
C GLN A 116 16.57 29.66 -2.82
#